data_AF-A0A086Y8U8-F1
#
_entry.id   AF-A0A086Y8U8-F1
#
_cell.length_a   1.000
_cell.length_b   1.000
_cell.length_c   1.000
_cell.angle_alpha   90.00
_cell.angle_beta   90.00
_cell.angle_gamma   90.00
#
_symmetry.space_group_name_H-M   'P 1'
#
loop_
_entity.id
_entity.type
_entity.pdbx_description
1 polymer ?
#
loop_
_entity_poly.entity_id
_entity_poly.type
_entity_poly.pdbx_seq_one_letter_code
_entity_poly.pdbx_strand_id
1 'polypeptide(L)'
;MIAFNRTFYLVLIGLLLLDMVLIGLHVAQTPNVPDRFNIISETSLASRLLYLKWALVAAACAAIAWVWRVPVFAGLAVFFTVVLADDMLMIHEKGGRRLVSAMPDLPTFGLPRADIGEIYVFGLLGLLAGIAMLFGILRSNREWLARAALFVLPFVGLVACAIGMDALGAYMRLHYPEAATLSLVGIAEDAGEIVFGSLAVAIGAGIWASLPVTRTSSAMISPAE
;
A
#
# COMPACT_ATOMS: atom_id res chain seq x y z
N MET A 1 1.43 -24.83 -5.18
CA MET A 1 2.17 -23.68 -5.73
C MET A 1 1.19 -22.89 -6.59
N ILE A 2 0.90 -21.63 -6.27
CA ILE A 2 -0.02 -20.82 -7.09
C ILE A 2 0.78 -20.34 -8.30
N ALA A 3 0.47 -20.88 -9.49
CA ALA A 3 1.09 -20.43 -10.72
C ALA A 3 0.46 -19.10 -11.14
N PHE A 4 1.30 -18.09 -11.42
CA PHE A 4 0.82 -16.83 -11.98
C PHE A 4 0.37 -17.02 -13.43
N ASN A 5 -0.73 -16.38 -13.79
CA ASN A 5 -1.27 -16.42 -15.15
C ASN A 5 -0.71 -15.29 -16.03
N ARG A 6 -1.00 -15.34 -17.33
CA ARG A 6 -0.59 -14.32 -18.30
C ARG A 6 -1.03 -12.91 -17.88
N THR A 7 -2.22 -12.76 -17.28
CA THR A 7 -2.75 -11.47 -16.83
C THR A 7 -1.87 -10.84 -15.77
N PHE A 8 -1.43 -11.61 -14.76
CA PHE A 8 -0.49 -11.14 -13.74
C PHE A 8 0.76 -10.54 -14.38
N TYR A 9 1.43 -11.28 -15.27
CA TYR A 9 2.68 -10.83 -15.87
C TYR A 9 2.50 -9.60 -16.76
N LEU A 10 1.43 -9.55 -17.57
CA LEU A 10 1.17 -8.40 -18.43
C LEU A 10 0.91 -7.13 -17.63
N VAL A 11 0.10 -7.22 -16.57
CA VAL A 11 -0.19 -6.08 -15.68
C VAL A 11 1.09 -5.66 -14.95
N LEU A 12 1.84 -6.61 -14.38
CA LEU A 12 3.06 -6.30 -13.65
C LEU A 12 4.10 -5.61 -14.54
N ILE A 13 4.40 -6.18 -15.71
CA ILE A 13 5.38 -5.61 -16.64
C ILE A 13 4.94 -4.22 -17.10
N GLY A 14 3.67 -4.06 -17.47
CA GLY A 14 3.15 -2.76 -17.92
C GLY A 14 3.28 -1.68 -16.85
N LEU A 15 2.92 -1.99 -15.60
CA LEU A 15 3.02 -1.06 -14.49
C LEU A 15 4.48 -0.79 -14.10
N LEU A 16 5.34 -1.81 -14.03
CA LEU A 16 6.76 -1.60 -13.71
C LEU A 16 7.48 -0.77 -14.77
N LEU A 17 7.16 -0.94 -16.06
CA LEU A 17 7.72 -0.08 -17.12
C LEU A 17 7.31 1.38 -16.92
N LEU A 18 6.05 1.63 -16.56
CA LEU A 18 5.57 2.97 -16.23
C LEU A 18 6.32 3.54 -15.01
N ASP A 19 6.50 2.74 -13.96
CA ASP A 19 7.22 3.14 -12.75
C ASP A 19 8.67 3.51 -13.06
N MET A 20 9.36 2.68 -13.84
CA MET A 20 10.75 2.93 -14.25
C MET A 20 10.88 4.21 -15.07
N VAL A 21 9.88 4.54 -15.91
CA VAL A 21 9.86 5.81 -16.65
C VAL A 21 9.74 6.99 -15.70
N LEU A 22 8.83 6.93 -14.72
CA LEU A 22 8.64 8.03 -13.76
C LEU A 22 9.87 8.23 -12.86
N ILE A 23 10.41 7.13 -12.31
CA ILE A 23 11.63 7.14 -11.50
C ILE A 23 12.82 7.65 -12.33
N GLY A 24 12.96 7.17 -13.57
CA GLY A 24 14.02 7.61 -14.48
C GLY A 24 13.93 9.11 -14.83
N LEU A 25 12.72 9.62 -15.06
CA LEU A 25 12.49 11.05 -15.31
C LEU A 25 12.83 11.91 -14.10
N HIS A 26 12.49 11.45 -12.89
CA HIS A 26 12.89 12.11 -11.65
C HIS A 26 14.42 12.18 -11.54
N VAL A 27 15.09 11.02 -11.57
CA VAL A 27 16.54 10.93 -11.40
C VAL A 27 17.30 11.74 -12.46
N ALA A 28 16.86 11.71 -13.72
CA ALA A 28 17.51 12.43 -14.80
C ALA A 28 17.40 13.96 -14.70
N GLN A 29 16.44 14.47 -13.91
CA GLN A 29 16.19 15.90 -13.77
C GLN A 29 16.62 16.45 -12.40
N THR A 30 17.08 15.59 -11.48
CA THR A 30 17.65 15.98 -10.19
C THR A 30 18.89 16.87 -10.39
N PRO A 31 19.02 18.02 -9.67
CA PRO A 31 18.19 18.45 -8.55
C PRO A 31 16.94 19.27 -8.93
N ASN A 32 16.78 19.67 -10.20
CA ASN A 32 15.73 20.59 -10.65
C ASN A 32 14.54 19.83 -11.28
N VAL A 33 14.00 18.85 -10.56
CA VAL A 33 12.87 18.05 -11.05
C VAL A 33 11.59 18.90 -11.03
N PRO A 34 10.88 19.08 -12.16
CA PRO A 34 9.57 19.71 -12.16
C PRO A 34 8.58 18.91 -11.32
N ASP A 35 7.71 19.58 -10.55
CA ASP A 35 6.77 18.94 -9.60
C ASP A 35 5.99 17.76 -10.19
N ARG A 36 5.56 17.84 -11.45
CA ARG A 36 4.82 16.76 -12.13
C ARG A 36 5.60 15.44 -12.25
N PHE A 37 6.93 15.51 -12.28
CA PHE A 37 7.85 14.35 -12.36
C PHE A 37 8.60 14.12 -11.05
N ASN A 38 8.34 14.93 -10.03
CA ASN A 38 8.94 14.75 -8.72
C ASN A 38 8.21 13.64 -7.98
N ILE A 39 8.77 12.42 -7.94
CA ILE A 39 8.12 11.27 -7.29
C ILE A 39 7.88 11.47 -5.79
N ILE A 40 8.60 12.40 -5.17
CA ILE A 40 8.50 12.77 -3.75
C ILE A 40 7.36 13.79 -3.52
N SER A 41 6.86 14.43 -4.58
CA SER A 41 5.78 15.42 -4.44
C SER A 41 4.41 14.75 -4.43
N GLU A 42 3.63 14.99 -3.38
CA GLU A 42 2.22 14.57 -3.25
C GLU A 42 1.31 14.96 -4.41
N THR A 43 1.68 16.01 -5.15
CA THR A 43 0.86 16.53 -6.26
C THR A 43 1.26 15.95 -7.62
N SER A 44 2.33 15.16 -7.66
CA SER A 44 2.96 14.64 -8.86
C SER A 44 2.10 13.65 -9.62
N LEU A 45 2.53 13.31 -10.83
CA LEU A 45 1.91 12.22 -11.58
C LEU A 45 2.12 10.86 -10.88
N ALA A 46 3.25 10.68 -10.21
CA ALA A 46 3.58 9.43 -9.53
C ALA A 46 2.63 9.17 -8.35
N SER A 47 2.40 10.15 -7.49
CA SER A 47 1.46 10.02 -6.35
C SER A 47 0.04 9.76 -6.82
N ARG A 48 -0.43 10.45 -7.88
CA ARG A 48 -1.77 10.17 -8.45
C ARG A 48 -1.90 8.75 -9.00
N LEU A 49 -0.85 8.24 -9.64
CA LEU A 49 -0.82 6.86 -10.13
C LEU A 49 -0.75 5.86 -8.97
N LEU A 50 -0.06 6.20 -7.88
CA LEU A 50 -0.05 5.41 -6.65
C LEU A 50 -1.45 5.33 -6.03
N TYR A 51 -2.17 6.45 -5.93
CA TYR A 51 -3.56 6.46 -5.47
C TYR A 51 -4.46 5.60 -6.36
N LEU A 52 -4.28 5.68 -7.68
CA LEU A 52 -5.00 4.81 -8.61
C LEU A 52 -4.69 3.33 -8.36
N LYS A 53 -3.42 2.96 -8.12
CA LYS A 53 -3.04 1.58 -7.79
C LYS A 53 -3.72 1.11 -6.50
N TRP A 54 -3.75 1.93 -5.46
CA TRP A 54 -4.47 1.61 -4.21
C TRP A 54 -5.97 1.42 -4.43
N ALA A 55 -6.58 2.30 -5.22
CA ALA A 55 -7.98 2.15 -5.59
C ALA A 55 -8.25 0.85 -6.38
N LEU A 56 -7.37 0.51 -7.34
CA LEU A 56 -7.51 -0.69 -8.15
C LEU A 56 -7.36 -1.98 -7.33
N VAL A 57 -6.39 -2.05 -6.42
CA VAL A 57 -6.22 -3.24 -5.56
C VAL A 57 -7.36 -3.34 -4.54
N ALA A 58 -7.82 -2.24 -3.96
CA ALA A 58 -8.98 -2.22 -3.07
C ALA A 58 -10.24 -2.71 -3.79
N ALA A 59 -10.49 -2.21 -5.01
CA ALA A 59 -11.62 -2.61 -5.84
C ALA A 59 -11.55 -4.09 -6.25
N ALA A 60 -10.37 -4.58 -6.65
CA ALA A 60 -10.17 -5.99 -6.98
C ALA A 60 -10.46 -6.89 -5.77
N CYS A 61 -9.92 -6.57 -4.60
CA CYS A 61 -10.18 -7.29 -3.36
C CYS A 61 -11.67 -7.25 -2.97
N ALA A 62 -12.31 -6.08 -3.07
CA ALA A 62 -13.74 -5.93 -2.78
C ALA A 62 -14.61 -6.76 -3.73
N ALA A 63 -14.29 -6.76 -5.02
CA ALA A 63 -14.98 -7.56 -6.02
C ALA A 63 -14.81 -9.07 -5.74
N ILE A 64 -13.60 -9.51 -5.38
CA ILE A 64 -13.35 -10.92 -4.99
C ILE A 64 -14.18 -11.29 -3.75
N ALA A 65 -14.14 -10.44 -2.73
CA ALA A 65 -14.90 -10.64 -1.51
C ALA A 65 -16.41 -10.73 -1.78
N TRP A 66 -16.94 -9.87 -2.64
CA TRP A 66 -18.35 -9.80 -2.97
C TRP A 66 -18.82 -11.02 -3.77
N VAL A 67 -18.14 -11.34 -4.88
CA VAL A 67 -18.56 -12.39 -5.81
C VAL A 67 -18.41 -13.78 -5.19
N TRP A 68 -17.26 -14.06 -4.57
CA TRP A 68 -16.97 -15.38 -4.01
C TRP A 68 -17.25 -15.50 -2.50
N ARG A 69 -17.71 -14.42 -1.84
CA ARG A 69 -18.00 -14.36 -0.39
C ARG A 69 -16.80 -14.79 0.46
N VAL A 70 -15.65 -14.18 0.18
CA VAL A 70 -14.37 -14.55 0.79
C VAL A 70 -13.93 -13.48 1.80
N PRO A 71 -14.02 -13.74 3.12
CA PRO A 71 -13.79 -12.72 4.14
C PRO A 71 -12.37 -12.10 4.14
N VAL A 72 -11.32 -12.88 3.83
CA VAL A 72 -9.95 -12.34 3.82
C VAL A 72 -9.76 -11.25 2.77
N PHE A 73 -10.45 -11.35 1.62
CA PHE A 73 -10.41 -10.30 0.60
C PHE A 73 -11.25 -9.08 0.99
N ALA A 74 -12.26 -9.23 1.85
CA ALA A 74 -12.95 -8.08 2.44
C ALA A 74 -12.02 -7.32 3.38
N GLY A 75 -11.26 -8.05 4.22
CA GLY A 75 -10.23 -7.47 5.09
C GLY A 75 -9.14 -6.73 4.29
N LEU A 76 -8.63 -7.34 3.21
CA LEU A 76 -7.68 -6.71 2.30
C LEU A 76 -8.26 -5.47 1.61
N ALA A 77 -9.54 -5.51 1.20
CA ALA A 77 -10.19 -4.35 0.60
C ALA A 77 -10.27 -3.18 1.58
N VAL A 78 -10.65 -3.43 2.84
CA VAL A 78 -10.63 -2.40 3.89
C VAL A 78 -9.22 -1.90 4.12
N PHE A 79 -8.23 -2.78 4.22
CA PHE A 79 -6.83 -2.40 4.38
C PHE A 79 -6.35 -1.44 3.29
N PHE A 80 -6.50 -1.79 2.02
CA PHE A 80 -6.06 -0.93 0.92
C PHE A 80 -6.92 0.33 0.78
N THR A 81 -8.17 0.32 1.22
CA THR A 81 -9.00 1.53 1.30
C THR A 81 -8.49 2.49 2.37
N VAL A 82 -8.01 1.96 3.51
CA VAL A 82 -7.38 2.78 4.56
C VAL A 82 -6.08 3.40 4.04
N VAL A 83 -5.22 2.61 3.37
CA VAL A 83 -3.99 3.13 2.72
C VAL A 83 -4.33 4.24 1.72
N LEU A 84 -5.28 4.00 0.81
CA LEU A 84 -5.73 5.00 -0.15
C LEU A 84 -6.23 6.28 0.52
N ALA A 85 -7.07 6.13 1.55
CA ALA A 85 -7.66 7.27 2.23
C ALA A 85 -6.61 8.07 3.00
N ASP A 86 -5.64 7.37 3.60
CA ASP A 86 -4.53 7.97 4.30
C ASP A 86 -3.67 8.81 3.35
N ASP A 87 -3.17 8.22 2.26
CA ASP A 87 -2.33 8.90 1.26
C ASP A 87 -3.07 10.10 0.63
N MET A 88 -4.32 9.91 0.20
CA MET A 88 -5.07 10.97 -0.49
C MET A 88 -5.46 12.14 0.44
N LEU A 89 -5.76 11.86 1.71
CA LEU A 89 -6.23 12.87 2.65
C LEU A 89 -5.14 13.33 3.61
N MET A 90 -3.95 12.72 3.55
CA MET A 90 -2.81 12.93 4.44
C MET A 90 -3.26 12.79 5.90
N ILE A 91 -3.92 11.67 6.22
CA ILE A 91 -4.58 11.47 7.52
C ILE A 91 -3.54 11.36 8.63
N HIS A 92 -2.51 10.53 8.46
CA HIS A 92 -1.47 10.35 9.46
C HIS A 92 -0.68 11.63 9.70
N GLU A 93 -0.38 12.40 8.65
CA GLU A 93 0.26 13.71 8.74
C GLU A 93 -0.59 14.76 9.47
N LYS A 94 -1.80 15.03 8.98
CA LYS A 94 -2.67 16.06 9.55
C LYS A 94 -3.13 15.66 10.95
N GLY A 95 -3.39 14.37 11.14
CA GLY A 95 -3.72 13.78 12.42
C GLY A 95 -2.56 13.89 13.40
N GLY A 96 -1.34 13.56 12.98
CA GLY A 96 -0.13 13.61 13.80
C GLY A 96 0.15 15.02 14.30
N ARG A 97 0.09 16.02 13.41
CA ARG A 97 0.21 17.44 13.78
C ARG A 97 -0.85 17.88 14.80
N ARG A 98 -2.10 17.45 14.63
CA ARG A 98 -3.19 17.73 15.58
C ARG A 98 -2.96 17.04 16.94
N LEU A 99 -2.52 15.79 16.93
CA LEU A 99 -2.24 15.01 18.14
C LEU A 99 -1.15 15.67 18.98
N VAL A 100 -0.03 16.03 18.36
CA VAL A 100 1.10 16.71 19.02
C VAL A 100 0.69 18.07 19.58
N SER A 101 -0.17 18.80 18.87
CA SER A 101 -0.71 20.09 19.35
C SER A 101 -1.63 19.91 20.57
N ALA A 102 -2.40 18.82 20.62
CA ALA A 102 -3.31 18.51 21.72
C ALA A 102 -2.62 17.87 22.92
N MET A 103 -1.46 17.23 22.73
CA MET A 103 -0.68 16.55 23.76
C MET A 103 0.76 17.07 23.79
N PRO A 104 1.02 18.25 24.38
CA PRO A 104 2.35 18.85 24.40
C PRO A 104 3.41 17.96 25.09
N ASP A 105 2.99 17.16 26.06
CA ASP A 105 3.86 16.29 26.86
C ASP A 105 4.02 14.88 26.26
N LEU A 106 3.61 14.67 25.00
CA LEU A 106 3.75 13.39 24.33
C LEU A 106 5.25 12.97 24.27
N PRO A 107 5.61 11.77 24.74
CA PRO A 107 7.00 11.30 24.71
C PRO A 107 7.53 11.21 23.28
N THR A 108 8.70 11.82 23.02
CA THR A 108 9.26 11.88 21.67
C THR A 108 10.30 10.81 21.36
N PHE A 109 10.81 10.12 22.37
CA PHE A 109 11.82 9.06 22.23
C PHE A 109 13.04 9.44 21.36
N GLY A 110 13.40 10.73 21.33
CA GLY A 110 14.53 11.24 20.54
C GLY A 110 14.20 11.58 19.07
N LEU A 111 12.96 11.39 18.63
CA LEU A 111 12.47 11.79 17.31
C LEU A 111 11.88 13.21 17.33
N PRO A 112 11.81 13.89 16.18
CA PRO A 112 11.02 15.10 16.04
C PRO A 112 9.57 14.88 16.47
N ARG A 113 8.96 15.90 17.08
CA ARG A 113 7.59 15.81 17.60
C ARG A 113 6.57 15.49 16.52
N ALA A 114 6.72 16.07 15.32
CA ALA A 114 5.81 15.85 14.19
C ALA A 114 5.78 14.36 13.80
N ASP A 115 6.95 13.78 13.57
CA ASP A 115 7.16 12.37 13.18
C ASP A 115 6.55 11.41 14.21
N ILE A 116 6.67 11.70 15.50
CA ILE A 116 6.03 10.90 16.56
C ILE A 116 4.52 10.93 16.45
N GLY A 117 3.93 12.11 16.23
CA GLY A 117 2.50 12.23 16.01
C GLY A 117 2.03 11.40 14.83
N GLU A 118 2.79 11.41 13.74
CA GLU A 118 2.53 10.65 12.53
C GLU A 118 2.56 9.14 12.81
N ILE A 119 3.59 8.65 13.48
CA ILE A 119 3.71 7.23 13.89
C ILE A 119 2.50 6.78 14.73
N TYR A 120 2.04 7.60 15.68
CA TYR A 120 0.87 7.25 16.50
C TYR A 120 -0.41 7.14 15.67
N VAL A 121 -0.67 8.10 14.77
CA VAL A 121 -1.88 8.08 13.94
C VAL A 121 -1.80 6.97 12.89
N PHE A 122 -0.65 6.79 12.26
CA PHE A 122 -0.40 5.69 11.33
C PHE A 122 -0.56 4.33 12.01
N GLY A 123 -0.03 4.16 13.23
CA GLY A 123 -0.20 2.97 14.04
C GLY A 123 -1.67 2.68 14.39
N LEU A 124 -2.47 3.72 14.66
CA LEU A 124 -3.91 3.57 14.88
C LEU A 124 -4.64 3.14 13.60
N LEU A 125 -4.34 3.75 12.45
CA LEU A 125 -4.90 3.36 11.16
C LEU A 125 -4.54 1.90 10.82
N GLY A 126 -3.27 1.55 11.01
CA GLY A 126 -2.77 0.18 10.84
C GLY A 126 -3.45 -0.82 11.75
N LEU A 127 -3.73 -0.45 13.01
CA LEU A 127 -4.49 -1.31 13.95
C LEU A 127 -5.91 -1.55 13.47
N LEU A 128 -6.63 -0.49 13.04
CA LEU A 128 -8.00 -0.60 12.53
C LEU A 128 -8.05 -1.49 11.28
N ALA A 129 -7.14 -1.28 10.34
CA ALA A 129 -7.00 -2.09 9.14
C ALA A 129 -6.61 -3.55 9.48
N GLY A 130 -5.72 -3.73 10.45
CA GLY A 130 -5.26 -5.03 10.94
C GLY A 130 -6.37 -5.85 11.59
N ILE A 131 -7.30 -5.23 12.33
CA ILE A 131 -8.47 -5.90 12.90
C ILE A 131 -9.37 -6.44 11.78
N ALA A 132 -9.64 -5.65 10.73
CA ALA A 132 -10.44 -6.10 9.59
C ALA A 132 -9.76 -7.27 8.85
N MET A 133 -8.44 -7.19 8.65
CA MET A 133 -7.64 -8.25 8.05
C MET A 133 -7.68 -9.54 8.88
N LEU A 134 -7.46 -9.43 10.20
CA LEU A 134 -7.47 -10.56 11.13
C LEU A 134 -8.82 -11.26 11.13
N PHE A 135 -9.92 -10.50 11.19
CA PHE A 135 -11.27 -11.04 11.10
C PHE A 135 -11.49 -11.83 9.80
N GLY A 136 -10.99 -11.28 8.68
CA GLY A 136 -11.04 -11.94 7.38
C GLY A 136 -10.23 -13.23 7.32
N ILE A 137 -9.03 -13.24 7.93
CA ILE A 137 -8.16 -14.41 8.02
C ILE A 137 -8.81 -15.53 8.82
N LEU A 138 -9.33 -15.21 10.02
CA LEU A 138 -9.94 -16.19 10.93
C LEU A 138 -11.19 -16.86 10.35
N ARG A 139 -11.84 -16.24 9.35
CA ARG A 139 -13.06 -16.75 8.70
C ARG A 139 -12.84 -17.35 7.31
N SER A 140 -11.61 -17.38 6.81
CA SER A 140 -11.32 -17.87 5.46
C SER A 140 -10.72 -19.27 5.50
N ASN A 141 -11.04 -20.08 4.48
CA ASN A 141 -10.44 -21.40 4.32
C ASN A 141 -8.98 -21.31 3.82
N ARG A 142 -8.24 -22.41 3.91
CA ARG A 142 -6.80 -22.46 3.54
C ARG A 142 -6.53 -22.09 2.08
N GLU A 143 -7.45 -22.40 1.17
CA GLU A 143 -7.29 -22.07 -0.26
C GLU A 143 -7.28 -20.56 -0.48
N TRP A 144 -8.23 -19.84 0.11
CA TRP A 144 -8.30 -18.39 0.02
C TRP A 144 -7.18 -17.69 0.78
N LEU A 145 -6.77 -18.25 1.92
CA LEU A 145 -5.60 -17.75 2.65
C LEU A 145 -4.32 -17.89 1.83
N ALA A 146 -4.12 -19.00 1.10
CA ALA A 146 -2.96 -19.18 0.24
C ALA A 146 -2.91 -18.13 -0.89
N ARG A 147 -4.07 -17.76 -1.45
CA ARG A 147 -4.16 -16.66 -2.45
C ARG A 147 -3.88 -15.30 -1.81
N ALA A 148 -4.49 -15.03 -0.65
CA ALA A 148 -4.27 -13.77 0.08
C ALA A 148 -2.82 -13.61 0.55
N ALA A 149 -2.13 -14.71 0.86
CA ALA A 149 -0.73 -14.69 1.29
C ALA A 149 0.23 -14.13 0.21
N LEU A 150 -0.19 -14.09 -1.06
CA LEU A 150 0.59 -13.42 -2.11
C LEU A 150 0.78 -11.92 -1.83
N PHE A 151 -0.17 -11.29 -1.12
CA PHE A 151 -0.06 -9.88 -0.69
C PHE A 151 0.94 -9.65 0.44
N VAL A 152 1.49 -10.70 1.06
CA VAL A 152 2.52 -10.52 2.11
C VAL A 152 3.76 -9.83 1.55
N LEU A 153 4.20 -10.19 0.33
CA LEU A 153 5.38 -9.58 -0.28
C LEU A 153 5.22 -8.07 -0.51
N PRO A 154 4.18 -7.57 -1.22
CA PRO A 154 3.99 -6.13 -1.34
C PRO A 154 3.71 -5.46 0.00
N PHE A 155 3.04 -6.11 0.95
CA PHE A 155 2.82 -5.53 2.29
C PHE A 155 4.14 -5.31 3.04
N VAL A 156 5.01 -6.32 3.08
CA VAL A 156 6.34 -6.20 3.70
C VAL A 156 7.18 -5.14 3.00
N GLY A 157 7.11 -5.10 1.66
CA GLY A 157 7.76 -4.07 0.86
C GLY A 157 7.29 -2.66 1.22
N LEU A 158 5.97 -2.45 1.32
CA LEU A 158 5.39 -1.16 1.70
C LEU A 158 5.77 -0.74 3.10
N VAL A 159 5.70 -1.66 4.09
CA VAL A 159 6.14 -1.36 5.45
C VAL A 159 7.63 -0.98 5.48
N ALA A 160 8.46 -1.68 4.69
CA ALA A 160 9.88 -1.36 4.60
C ALA A 160 10.13 0.01 3.97
N CYS A 161 9.35 0.44 2.98
CA CYS A 161 9.43 1.77 2.38
C CYS A 161 8.84 2.84 3.32
N ALA A 162 7.53 2.79 3.56
CA ALA A 162 6.77 3.81 4.28
C ALA A 162 7.23 4.04 5.72
N ILE A 163 7.70 2.99 6.41
CA ILE A 163 8.19 3.11 7.80
C ILE A 163 9.71 3.05 7.84
N GLY A 164 10.30 2.06 7.16
CA GLY A 164 11.74 1.81 7.24
C GLY A 164 12.57 2.90 6.57
N MET A 165 12.22 3.29 5.34
CA MET A 165 12.96 4.31 4.60
C MET A 165 12.65 5.71 5.13
N ASP A 166 11.41 6.01 5.53
CA ASP A 166 11.09 7.28 6.18
C ASP A 166 11.88 7.46 7.48
N ALA A 167 11.89 6.44 8.36
CA ALA A 167 12.64 6.50 9.61
C ALA A 167 14.16 6.65 9.37
N LEU A 168 14.70 5.97 8.35
CA LEU A 168 16.09 6.15 7.93
C LEU A 168 16.33 7.57 7.41
N GLY A 169 15.39 8.12 6.64
CA GLY A 169 15.43 9.49 6.13
C GLY A 169 15.42 10.52 7.26
N ALA A 170 14.54 10.34 8.25
CA ALA A 170 14.48 11.16 9.46
C ALA A 170 15.79 11.11 10.25
N TYR A 171 16.35 9.91 10.45
CA TYR A 171 17.65 9.73 11.08
C TYR A 171 18.77 10.45 10.31
N MET A 172 18.81 10.31 8.98
CA MET A 172 19.81 10.98 8.13
C MET A 172 19.66 12.50 8.16
N ARG A 173 18.44 13.04 8.15
CA ARG A 173 18.19 14.48 8.31
C ARG A 173 18.72 15.02 9.64
N LEU A 174 18.57 14.24 10.71
CA LEU A 174 19.01 14.63 12.05
C LEU A 174 20.53 14.60 12.22
N HIS A 175 21.20 13.57 11.69
CA HIS A 175 22.64 13.35 11.92
C HIS A 175 23.54 13.82 10.78
N TYR A 176 23.02 13.94 9.55
CA TYR A 176 23.77 14.24 8.33
C TYR A 176 23.00 15.24 7.43
N PRO A 177 22.71 16.46 7.90
CA PRO A 177 21.82 17.41 7.21
C PRO A 177 22.30 17.82 5.81
N GLU A 178 23.61 17.86 5.58
CA GLU A 178 24.19 18.17 4.25
C GLU A 178 24.03 17.03 3.24
N ALA A 179 23.90 15.78 3.69
CA ALA A 179 23.67 14.62 2.83
C ALA A 179 22.17 14.38 2.56
N ALA A 180 21.30 14.88 3.42
CA ALA A 180 19.85 14.67 3.34
C ALA A 180 19.17 15.46 2.20
N THR A 181 19.82 16.47 1.64
CA THR A 181 19.30 17.28 0.53
C THR A 181 19.38 16.58 -0.83
N LEU A 182 20.11 15.46 -0.93
CA LEU A 182 20.30 14.64 -2.14
C LEU A 182 19.68 13.24 -1.99
N SER A 183 18.72 13.10 -1.08
CA SER A 183 18.36 11.83 -0.45
C SER A 183 17.93 10.73 -1.42
N LEU A 184 18.89 9.86 -1.77
CA LEU A 184 18.64 8.55 -2.35
C LEU A 184 17.65 7.73 -1.48
N VAL A 185 17.54 8.04 -0.19
CA VAL A 185 16.59 7.40 0.73
C VAL A 185 15.16 7.79 0.38
N GLY A 186 14.87 9.07 0.15
CA GLY A 186 13.54 9.52 -0.27
C GLY A 186 13.17 8.98 -1.65
N ILE A 187 14.13 8.97 -2.58
CA ILE A 187 13.91 8.31 -3.88
C ILE A 187 13.58 6.83 -3.70
N ALA A 188 14.30 6.11 -2.83
CA ALA A 188 14.09 4.68 -2.61
C ALA A 188 12.79 4.37 -1.84
N GLU A 189 12.38 5.26 -0.95
CA GLU A 189 11.09 5.25 -0.26
C GLU A 189 9.95 5.31 -1.29
N ASP A 190 9.81 6.44 -2.00
CA ASP A 190 8.71 6.67 -2.93
C ASP A 190 8.74 5.71 -4.13
N ALA A 191 9.92 5.44 -4.69
CA ALA A 191 10.05 4.48 -5.78
C ALA A 191 9.65 3.07 -5.34
N GLY A 192 10.00 2.69 -4.10
CA GLY A 192 9.66 1.41 -3.54
C GLY A 192 8.15 1.26 -3.37
N GLU A 193 7.46 2.27 -2.85
CA GLU A 193 6.00 2.26 -2.72
C GLU A 193 5.29 2.12 -4.07
N ILE A 194 5.75 2.87 -5.07
CA ILE A 194 5.21 2.81 -6.43
C ILE A 194 5.36 1.40 -7.01
N VAL A 195 6.53 0.77 -6.82
CA VAL A 195 6.82 -0.59 -7.31
C VAL A 195 6.01 -1.65 -6.57
N PHE A 196 5.91 -1.58 -5.24
CA PHE A 196 5.12 -2.54 -4.45
C PHE A 196 3.62 -2.35 -4.66
N GLY A 197 3.17 -1.12 -4.94
CA GLY A 197 1.81 -0.85 -5.40
C GLY A 197 1.50 -1.54 -6.74
N SER A 198 2.43 -1.49 -7.70
CA SER A 198 2.31 -2.22 -8.97
C SER A 198 2.22 -3.72 -8.78
N LEU A 199 3.03 -4.28 -7.87
CA LEU A 199 2.97 -5.69 -7.51
C LEU A 199 1.63 -6.06 -6.89
N ALA A 200 1.10 -5.25 -5.96
CA ALA A 200 -0.20 -5.48 -5.33
C ALA A 200 -1.35 -5.49 -6.37
N VAL A 201 -1.36 -4.54 -7.30
CA VAL A 201 -2.35 -4.49 -8.39
C VAL A 201 -2.23 -5.73 -9.28
N ALA A 202 -1.02 -6.11 -9.68
CA ALA A 202 -0.80 -7.29 -10.50
C ALA A 202 -1.29 -8.57 -9.82
N ILE A 203 -1.05 -8.72 -8.51
CA ILE A 203 -1.56 -9.85 -7.71
C ILE A 203 -3.09 -9.86 -7.72
N GLY A 204 -3.74 -8.73 -7.43
CA GLY A 204 -5.20 -8.62 -7.45
C GLY A 204 -5.80 -9.01 -8.80
N ALA A 205 -5.24 -8.49 -9.90
CA ALA A 205 -5.66 -8.81 -11.26
C ALA A 205 -5.41 -10.28 -11.63
N GLY A 206 -4.26 -10.83 -11.24
CA GLY A 206 -3.88 -12.21 -11.47
C GLY A 206 -4.82 -13.19 -10.74
N ILE A 207 -5.12 -12.92 -9.46
CA ILE A 207 -6.08 -13.71 -8.69
C ILE A 207 -7.44 -13.66 -9.38
N TRP A 208 -7.97 -12.46 -9.66
CA TRP A 208 -9.27 -12.30 -10.32
C TRP A 208 -9.37 -13.11 -11.63
N ALA A 209 -8.37 -12.99 -12.51
CA ALA A 209 -8.34 -13.69 -13.79
C ALA A 209 -8.19 -15.21 -13.67
N SER A 210 -7.76 -15.72 -12.51
CA SER A 210 -7.66 -17.16 -12.25
C SER A 210 -8.97 -17.78 -11.73
N LEU A 211 -9.94 -16.94 -11.34
CA LEU A 211 -11.20 -17.41 -10.76
C LEU A 211 -12.20 -17.79 -11.86
N PRO A 212 -13.01 -18.85 -11.65
CA PRO A 212 -14.01 -19.26 -12.61
C PRO A 212 -15.09 -18.18 -12.78
N VAL A 213 -15.47 -17.91 -14.04
CA VAL A 213 -16.41 -16.84 -14.45
C VAL A 213 -17.84 -17.04 -13.91
N THR A 214 -18.20 -18.26 -13.51
CA THR A 214 -19.53 -18.59 -12.98
C THR A 214 -19.44 -19.33 -11.65
N ARG A 215 -20.10 -18.80 -10.61
CA ARG A 215 -20.72 -19.66 -9.59
C ARG A 215 -21.88 -20.35 -10.30
N THR A 216 -21.66 -21.56 -10.84
CA THR A 216 -22.81 -22.42 -11.15
C THR A 216 -23.59 -22.56 -9.85
N SER A 217 -24.87 -22.16 -9.86
CA SER A 217 -25.77 -22.12 -8.70
C SER A 217 -26.17 -23.53 -8.22
N SER A 218 -25.34 -24.54 -8.44
CA SER A 218 -25.67 -25.95 -8.26
C SER A 218 -25.52 -26.47 -6.83
N ALA A 219 -25.32 -25.59 -5.84
CA ALA A 219 -25.18 -25.99 -4.43
C ALA A 219 -26.22 -25.36 -3.49
N MET A 220 -27.34 -24.83 -4.01
CA MET A 220 -28.43 -24.26 -3.19
C MET A 220 -29.76 -25.02 -3.27
N ILE A 221 -29.76 -26.32 -3.61
CA ILE A 221 -30.92 -27.19 -3.32
C ILE A 221 -30.41 -28.58 -2.92
N SER A 222 -30.27 -28.81 -1.63
CA SER A 222 -30.64 -30.07 -1.00
C SER A 222 -31.24 -29.71 0.36
N PRO A 223 -32.57 -29.59 0.48
CA PRO A 223 -33.17 -29.78 1.78
C PRO A 223 -32.82 -31.20 2.23
N ALA A 224 -32.24 -31.32 3.41
CA ALA A 224 -32.09 -32.62 4.06
C ALA A 224 -33.49 -33.21 4.26
N GLU A 225 -33.69 -34.42 3.75
CA GLU A 225 -34.69 -35.36 4.25
C GLU A 225 -34.22 -35.95 5.58
#